data_AF-A0A4Z0E3J8-F1
#
_entry.id   AF-A0A4Z0E3J8-F1
#
_cell.length_a   1.000
_cell.length_b   1.000
_cell.length_c   1.000
_cell.angle_alpha   90.00
_cell.angle_beta   90.00
_cell.angle_gamma   90.00
#
_symmetry.space_group_name_H-M   'P 1'
#
loop_
_entity.id
_entity.type
_entity.pdbx_description
1 polymer ?
#
loop_
_entity_poly.entity_id
_entity_poly.type
_entity_poly.pdbx_seq_one_letter_code
_entity_poly.pdbx_strand_id
1 'polypeptide(L)'
;MLPIEDAHPASAITGPDRGAILSAIFRRQALRREAQLPLLDVRAEYERAIEQARWRAHVTTYGEATRAQVLAELRAKHGPQFGSSVGGKWTLWLLLEKRLREMFNDRG
;
A
#
# COMPACT_ATOMS: atom_id res chain seq x y z
N MET A 1 43.71 -18.29 -3.76
CA MET A 1 42.53 -18.17 -2.88
C MET A 1 42.03 -16.75 -3.05
N LEU A 2 40.99 -16.53 -3.85
CA LEU A 2 40.39 -15.21 -4.08
C LEU A 2 39.16 -15.10 -3.16
N PRO A 3 39.00 -14.02 -2.38
CA PRO A 3 37.81 -13.82 -1.59
C PRO A 3 36.66 -13.42 -2.53
N ILE A 4 35.65 -14.28 -2.60
CA ILE A 4 34.36 -13.95 -3.21
C ILE A 4 33.59 -13.16 -2.14
N GLU A 5 33.88 -11.87 -2.04
CA GLU A 5 32.93 -10.93 -1.45
C GLU A 5 31.88 -10.62 -2.51
N ASP A 6 31.00 -11.59 -2.77
CA ASP A 6 29.69 -11.34 -3.38
C ASP A 6 28.81 -10.65 -2.32
N ALA A 7 29.20 -9.44 -1.93
CA ALA A 7 28.26 -8.50 -1.37
C ALA A 7 27.31 -8.11 -2.50
N HIS A 8 26.31 -8.97 -2.76
CA HIS A 8 25.12 -8.54 -3.48
C HIS A 8 24.66 -7.25 -2.80
N PRO A 9 24.72 -6.09 -3.47
CA PRO A 9 24.15 -4.89 -2.89
C PRO A 9 22.72 -5.25 -2.57
N ALA A 10 22.31 -5.05 -1.32
CA ALA A 10 20.93 -5.17 -0.89
C ALA A 10 20.10 -4.45 -1.93
N SER A 11 19.53 -5.21 -2.86
CA SER A 11 18.76 -4.67 -3.95
C SER A 11 17.73 -3.82 -3.24
N ALA A 12 17.70 -2.52 -3.53
CA ALA A 12 16.60 -1.70 -3.09
C ALA A 12 15.37 -2.39 -3.67
N ILE A 13 14.72 -3.22 -2.85
CA ILE A 13 13.56 -4.01 -3.26
C ILE A 13 12.46 -2.97 -3.38
N THR A 14 12.40 -2.27 -4.52
CA THR A 14 11.41 -1.22 -4.79
C THR A 14 10.01 -1.79 -4.99
N GLY A 15 9.84 -3.10 -4.79
CA GLY A 15 8.57 -3.82 -4.90
C GLY A 15 8.23 -4.61 -3.64
N PRO A 16 7.00 -5.18 -3.57
CA PRO A 16 6.60 -6.04 -2.48
C PRO A 16 7.56 -7.23 -2.30
N ASP A 17 7.86 -7.59 -1.05
CA ASP A 17 8.57 -8.84 -0.76
C ASP A 17 7.66 -10.05 -1.07
N ARG A 18 7.83 -10.58 -2.28
CA ARG A 18 7.05 -11.71 -2.81
C ARG A 18 7.28 -12.98 -2.00
N GLY A 19 8.50 -13.21 -1.52
CA GLY A 19 8.87 -14.39 -0.74
C GLY A 19 8.19 -14.39 0.62
N ALA A 20 8.19 -13.25 1.31
CA ALA A 20 7.47 -13.08 2.56
C ALA A 20 5.95 -13.23 2.39
N ILE A 21 5.37 -12.67 1.32
CA ILE A 21 3.94 -12.80 1.01
C ILE A 21 3.57 -14.27 0.81
N LEU A 22 4.30 -15.00 -0.03
CA LEU A 22 4.00 -16.40 -0.34
C LEU A 22 4.17 -17.29 0.91
N SER A 23 5.23 -17.06 1.69
CA SER A 23 5.47 -17.77 2.95
C SER A 23 4.33 -17.55 3.95
N ALA A 24 3.80 -16.33 4.05
CA ALA A 24 2.68 -16.01 4.92
C ALA A 24 1.36 -16.66 4.46
N ILE A 25 1.16 -16.83 3.14
CA ILE A 25 -0.01 -17.55 2.59
C ILE A 25 0.10 -19.04 2.91
N PHE A 26 1.26 -19.66 2.70
CA PHE A 26 1.46 -21.07 3.04
C PHE A 26 1.32 -21.36 4.54
N ARG A 27 1.81 -20.47 5.40
CA ARG A 27 1.59 -20.57 6.84
C ARG A 27 0.09 -20.58 7.18
N ARG A 28 -0.70 -19.70 6.55
CA ARG A 28 -2.17 -19.66 6.73
C ARG A 28 -2.85 -20.92 6.18
N GLN A 29 -2.40 -21.45 5.05
CA GLN A 29 -2.89 -22.72 4.50
C GLN A 29 -2.64 -23.90 5.44
N ALA A 30 -1.43 -23.98 6.04
CA ALA A 30 -1.10 -25.03 7.01
C ALA A 30 -2.07 -25.02 8.20
N LEU A 31 -2.28 -23.83 8.80
CA LEU A 31 -3.24 -23.66 9.91
C LEU A 31 -4.67 -24.04 9.51
N ARG A 32 -5.11 -23.70 8.29
CA ARG A 32 -6.44 -24.08 7.80
C ARG A 32 -6.57 -25.58 7.58
N ARG A 33 -5.51 -26.23 7.09
CA ARG A 33 -5.46 -27.68 6.94
C ARG A 33 -5.56 -28.39 8.29
N GLU A 34 -4.83 -27.92 9.29
CA GLU A 34 -4.92 -28.42 10.68
C GLU A 34 -6.33 -28.26 11.26
N ALA A 35 -6.97 -27.12 10.98
CA ALA A 35 -8.34 -26.82 11.41
C ALA A 35 -9.44 -27.41 10.51
N GLN A 36 -9.11 -28.23 9.51
CA GLN A 36 -10.05 -28.81 8.54
C GLN A 36 -10.93 -27.77 7.82
N LEU A 37 -10.41 -26.55 7.65
CA LEU A 37 -11.09 -25.48 6.92
C LEU A 37 -10.85 -25.62 5.41
N PRO A 38 -11.75 -25.06 4.58
CA PRO A 38 -11.53 -24.99 3.14
C PRO A 38 -10.20 -24.30 2.81
N LEU A 39 -9.43 -24.91 1.92
CA LEU A 39 -8.15 -24.39 1.47
C LEU A 39 -8.32 -23.07 0.71
N LEU A 40 -7.35 -22.18 0.87
CA LEU A 40 -7.28 -20.91 0.15
C LEU A 40 -6.90 -21.15 -1.32
N ASP A 41 -7.47 -20.33 -2.21
CA ASP A 41 -6.89 -20.13 -3.54
C ASP A 41 -5.59 -19.32 -3.39
N VAL A 42 -4.47 -20.04 -3.41
CA VAL A 42 -3.14 -19.47 -3.20
C VAL A 42 -2.82 -18.39 -4.23
N ARG A 43 -3.26 -18.57 -5.48
CA ARG A 43 -2.99 -17.61 -6.55
C ARG A 43 -3.76 -16.32 -6.32
N ALA A 44 -5.07 -16.42 -6.07
CA ALA A 44 -5.90 -15.24 -5.80
C ALA A 44 -5.43 -14.47 -4.56
N GLU A 45 -5.05 -15.18 -3.49
CA GLU A 45 -4.51 -14.57 -2.27
C GLU A 45 -3.17 -13.87 -2.51
N TYR A 46 -2.30 -14.47 -3.32
CA TYR A 46 -1.01 -13.89 -3.66
C TYR A 46 -1.16 -12.61 -4.48
N GLU A 47 -1.97 -12.64 -5.54
CA GLU A 47 -2.24 -11.47 -6.39
C GLU A 47 -2.84 -10.32 -5.56
N ARG A 48 -3.83 -10.62 -4.70
CA ARG A 48 -4.40 -9.63 -3.77
C ARG A 48 -3.37 -9.04 -2.82
N ALA A 49 -2.50 -9.88 -2.24
CA ALA A 49 -1.48 -9.42 -1.29
C ALA A 49 -0.42 -8.55 -1.97
N ILE A 50 -0.04 -8.86 -3.22
CA ILE A 50 0.85 -8.00 -4.02
C ILE A 50 0.21 -6.65 -4.28
N GLU A 51 -1.04 -6.60 -4.74
CA GLU A 51 -1.73 -5.34 -5.02
C GLU A 51 -1.89 -4.48 -3.76
N GLN A 52 -2.23 -5.11 -2.63
CA GLN A 52 -2.29 -4.41 -1.34
C GLN A 52 -0.92 -3.86 -0.92
N ALA A 53 0.15 -4.62 -1.11
CA ALA A 53 1.50 -4.16 -0.76
C ALA A 53 1.95 -3.00 -1.67
N ARG A 54 1.64 -3.06 -2.97
CA ARG A 54 1.87 -1.96 -3.93
C ARG A 54 1.11 -0.71 -3.52
N TRP A 55 -0.19 -0.84 -3.22
CA TRP A 55 -1.02 0.26 -2.77
C TRP A 55 -0.50 0.88 -1.47
N ARG A 56 -0.12 0.05 -0.48
CA ARG A 56 0.47 0.53 0.78
C ARG A 56 1.76 1.30 0.55
N ALA A 57 2.66 0.78 -0.28
CA ALA A 57 3.88 1.48 -0.63
C ALA A 57 3.56 2.84 -1.27
N HIS A 58 2.62 2.88 -2.21
CA HIS A 58 2.18 4.13 -2.85
C HIS A 58 1.63 5.15 -1.84
N VAL A 59 0.73 4.73 -0.95
CA VAL A 59 0.14 5.60 0.07
C VAL A 59 1.21 6.09 1.06
N THR A 60 2.15 5.23 1.46
CA THR A 60 3.26 5.64 2.33
C THR A 60 4.16 6.68 1.66
N THR A 61 4.45 6.52 0.36
CA THR A 61 5.31 7.44 -0.38
C THR A 61 4.65 8.79 -0.66
N TYR A 62 3.35 8.80 -1.04
CA TYR A 62 2.69 10.01 -1.54
C TYR A 62 1.63 10.59 -0.61
N GLY A 63 1.13 9.82 0.36
CA GLY A 63 -0.08 10.15 1.12
C GLY A 63 0.00 11.46 1.87
N GLU A 64 1.11 11.75 2.55
CA GLU A 64 1.26 12.99 3.32
C GLU A 64 1.36 14.22 2.40
N ALA A 65 2.17 14.15 1.35
CA ALA A 65 2.35 15.23 0.39
C ALA A 65 1.03 15.55 -0.33
N THR A 66 0.32 14.52 -0.82
CA THR A 66 -0.98 14.68 -1.47
C THR A 66 -2.02 15.23 -0.49
N ARG A 67 -2.02 14.79 0.77
CA ARG A 67 -2.92 15.33 1.80
C ARG A 67 -2.69 16.81 2.05
N ALA A 68 -1.42 17.24 2.16
CA ALA A 68 -1.07 18.64 2.36
C ALA A 68 -1.54 19.50 1.18
N GLN A 69 -1.35 19.04 -0.05
CA GLN A 69 -1.82 19.73 -1.27
C GLN A 69 -3.34 19.87 -1.29
N VAL A 70 -4.09 18.77 -1.10
CA VAL A 70 -5.56 18.80 -1.11
C VAL A 70 -6.09 19.72 0.00
N LEU A 71 -5.49 19.69 1.20
CA LEU A 71 -5.88 20.59 2.28
C LEU A 71 -5.61 22.07 1.94
N ALA A 72 -4.47 22.37 1.32
CA ALA A 72 -4.14 23.72 0.88
C ALA A 72 -5.13 24.24 -0.16
N GLU A 73 -5.46 23.43 -1.17
CA GLU A 73 -6.48 23.75 -2.19
C GLU A 73 -7.85 24.03 -1.57
N LEU A 74 -8.29 23.18 -0.63
CA LEU A 74 -9.58 23.34 0.04
C LEU A 74 -9.61 24.59 0.93
N ARG A 75 -8.52 24.91 1.63
CA ARG A 75 -8.42 26.13 2.44
C ARG A 75 -8.36 27.39 1.58
N ALA A 76 -7.72 27.34 0.42
CA ALA A 76 -7.74 28.45 -0.53
C ALA A 76 -9.17 28.74 -1.04
N LYS A 77 -9.98 27.69 -1.23
CA LYS A 77 -11.35 27.82 -1.76
C LYS A 77 -12.41 28.14 -0.71
N HIS A 78 -12.28 27.58 0.50
CA HIS A 78 -13.33 27.60 1.52
C HIS A 78 -12.91 28.30 2.83
N GLY A 79 -11.68 28.82 2.87
CA GLY A 79 -11.13 29.54 4.01
C GLY A 79 -10.23 28.69 4.92
N PRO A 80 -9.43 29.35 5.78
CA PRO A 80 -8.36 28.70 6.56
C PRO A 80 -8.87 27.68 7.59
N GLN A 81 -10.13 27.80 8.01
CA GLN A 81 -10.76 26.90 8.97
C GLN A 81 -11.25 25.57 8.36
N PHE A 82 -11.16 25.41 7.03
CA PHE A 82 -11.57 24.17 6.37
C PHE A 82 -10.79 22.96 6.91
N GLY A 83 -11.51 21.87 7.17
CA GLY A 83 -10.96 20.63 7.76
C GLY A 83 -11.07 20.54 9.29
N SER A 84 -11.61 21.57 9.95
CA SER A 84 -11.90 21.53 11.40
C SER A 84 -13.20 20.77 11.73
N SER A 85 -14.20 20.82 10.85
CA SER A 85 -15.47 20.11 10.99
C SER A 85 -15.40 18.65 10.52
N VAL A 86 -16.33 17.83 10.99
CA VAL A 86 -16.48 16.43 10.54
C VAL A 86 -16.67 16.39 9.02
N GLY A 87 -17.59 17.20 8.47
CA GLY A 87 -17.80 17.29 7.02
C GLY A 87 -16.55 17.68 6.25
N GLY A 88 -15.79 18.68 6.72
CA GLY A 88 -14.53 19.08 6.09
C GLY A 88 -13.45 17.99 6.11
N LYS A 89 -13.36 17.22 7.19
CA LYS A 89 -12.45 16.06 7.29
C LYS A 89 -12.86 14.94 6.32
N TRP A 90 -14.16 14.66 6.21
CA TRP A 90 -14.69 13.70 5.25
C TRP A 90 -14.40 14.11 3.80
N THR A 91 -14.63 15.37 3.44
CA THR A 91 -14.30 15.88 2.10
C THR A 91 -12.81 15.79 1.80
N LEU A 92 -11.94 16.15 2.75
CA LEU A 92 -10.49 15.99 2.61
C LEU A 92 -10.12 14.52 2.38
N TRP A 93 -10.68 13.60 3.15
CA TRP A 93 -10.42 12.17 3.02
C TRP A 93 -10.85 11.62 1.65
N LEU A 94 -12.06 11.94 1.19
CA LEU A 94 -12.56 11.50 -0.12
C LEU A 94 -11.70 12.01 -1.27
N LEU A 95 -11.30 13.28 -1.25
CA LEU A 95 -10.47 13.88 -2.30
C LEU A 95 -9.03 13.35 -2.26
N LEU A 96 -8.49 13.12 -1.07
CA LEU A 96 -7.18 12.48 -0.90
C LEU A 96 -7.20 11.06 -1.48
N GLU A 97 -8.20 10.25 -1.13
CA GLU A 97 -8.32 8.88 -1.62
C GLU A 97 -8.46 8.86 -3.15
N LYS A 98 -9.31 9.72 -3.71
CA LYS A 98 -9.48 9.86 -5.16
C LYS A 98 -8.15 10.15 -5.85
N ARG A 99 -7.40 11.15 -5.37
CA ARG A 99 -6.15 11.58 -6.01
C ARG A 99 -5.05 10.53 -5.91
N LEU A 100 -4.93 9.85 -4.76
CA LEU A 100 -4.00 8.73 -4.61
C LEU A 100 -4.37 7.56 -5.52
N ARG A 101 -5.67 7.26 -5.69
CA ARG A 101 -6.14 6.22 -6.62
C ARG A 101 -5.83 6.55 -8.08
N GLU A 102 -6.08 7.78 -8.50
CA GLU A 102 -5.75 8.26 -9.86
C GLU A 102 -4.23 8.14 -10.11
N MET A 103 -3.40 8.65 -9.21
CA MET A 103 -1.94 8.55 -9.31
C MET A 103 -1.42 7.11 -9.32
N PHE A 104 -2.12 6.18 -8.65
CA PHE A 104 -1.76 4.77 -8.62
C PHE A 104 -2.11 4.07 -9.94
N ASN A 105 -3.27 4.37 -10.51
CA ASN A 105 -3.74 3.79 -11.76
C ASN A 105 -2.96 4.31 -12.98
N ASP A 106 -2.58 5.59 -13.01
CA ASP A 106 -1.84 6.21 -14.12
C ASP A 106 -0.38 5.70 -14.23
N ARG A 107 0.11 4.95 -13.24
CA ARG A 107 1.46 4.39 -13.20
C ARG A 107 1.51 2.86 -13.36
N GLY A 108 0.36 2.21 -13.56
CA GLY A 108 0.25 0.78 -13.85
C GLY A 108 0.26 0.51 -15.34
#